data_AF-A0A2W5Z5A0-F1
#
_entry.id   AF-A0A2W5Z5A0-F1
#
_cell.length_a   1.000
_cell.length_b   1.000
_cell.length_c   1.000
_cell.angle_alpha   90.00
_cell.angle_beta   90.00
_cell.angle_gamma   90.00
#
_symmetry.space_group_name_H-M   'P 1'
#
loop_
_entity.id
_entity.type
_entity.pdbx_description
1 polymer ?
#
loop_
_entity_poly.entity_id
_entity_poly.type
_entity_poly.pdbx_seq_one_letter_code
_entity_poly.pdbx_strand_id
1 'polypeptide(L)'
;MIAVDSSALIAIHFDEPEKQAIQDVIAGGERCFMSAVNAHERTSVLRMRRGSQAVAWLWQLLAEYEIEIVPFDEAQLRILRRRAKTHGRLAVSSTGRPKERAHWQGARTDASANHLASWRSASRDLLG
;
A
#
# COMPACT_ATOMS: atom_id res chain seq x y z
N MET A 1 -14.25 2.48 14.11
CA MET A 1 -13.99 2.78 12.68
C MET A 1 -12.53 2.45 12.41
N ILE A 2 -12.23 1.76 11.32
CA ILE A 2 -10.89 1.23 11.02
C ILE A 2 -10.34 1.87 9.75
N ALA A 3 -9.14 2.43 9.83
CA ALA A 3 -8.39 2.87 8.66
C ALA A 3 -7.67 1.66 8.04
N VAL A 4 -7.98 1.34 6.79
CA VAL A 4 -7.38 0.22 6.06
C VAL A 4 -6.27 0.73 5.16
N ASP A 5 -5.08 0.15 5.30
CA ASP A 5 -3.97 0.38 4.38
C ASP A 5 -4.04 -0.59 3.20
N SER A 6 -3.48 -0.18 2.06
CA SER A 6 -3.42 -1.01 0.86
C SER A 6 -2.64 -2.31 1.06
N SER A 7 -1.67 -2.34 1.99
CA SER A 7 -0.94 -3.56 2.39
C SER A 7 -1.84 -4.64 3.01
N ALA A 8 -2.86 -4.27 3.77
CA ALA A 8 -3.79 -5.24 4.37
C ALA A 8 -4.66 -5.92 3.30
N LEU A 9 -5.11 -5.15 2.31
CA LEU A 9 -5.88 -5.65 1.16
C LEU A 9 -5.11 -6.62 0.29
N ILE A 10 -3.83 -6.35 0.15
CA ILE A 10 -2.88 -7.20 -0.54
C ILE A 10 -2.72 -8.53 0.18
N ALA A 11 -2.51 -8.50 1.49
CA ALA A 11 -2.33 -9.69 2.30
C ALA A 11 -3.54 -10.62 2.19
N ILE A 12 -4.75 -10.04 2.22
CA ILE A 12 -6.00 -10.78 1.97
C ILE A 12 -5.99 -11.45 0.60
N HIS A 13 -5.62 -10.71 -0.44
CA HIS A 13 -5.72 -11.20 -1.81
C HIS A 13 -4.71 -12.29 -2.15
N PHE A 14 -3.48 -12.16 -1.67
CA PHE A 14 -2.42 -13.15 -1.90
C PHE A 14 -2.45 -14.30 -0.89
N ASP A 15 -3.52 -14.42 -0.11
CA ASP A 15 -3.66 -15.48 0.89
C ASP A 15 -2.47 -15.53 1.86
N GLU A 16 -1.99 -14.35 2.26
CA GLU A 16 -0.86 -14.25 3.17
C GLU A 16 -1.26 -14.71 4.58
N PRO A 17 -0.31 -15.12 5.45
CA PRO A 17 -0.61 -15.66 6.77
C PRO A 17 -1.50 -14.77 7.64
N GLU A 18 -1.42 -13.46 7.45
CA GLU A 18 -2.19 -12.45 8.17
C GLU A 18 -3.63 -12.32 7.68
N LYS A 19 -4.00 -12.91 6.53
CA LYS A 19 -5.31 -12.77 5.89
C LYS A 19 -6.46 -12.97 6.86
N GLN A 20 -6.50 -14.10 7.57
CA GLN A 20 -7.63 -14.43 8.44
C GLN A 20 -7.78 -13.39 9.54
N ALA A 21 -6.67 -12.99 10.17
CA ALA A 21 -6.68 -11.96 11.21
C ALA A 21 -7.19 -10.61 10.66
N ILE A 22 -6.81 -10.23 9.44
CA ILE A 22 -7.28 -8.99 8.81
C ILE A 22 -8.78 -9.10 8.48
N GLN A 23 -9.22 -10.24 7.93
CA GLN A 23 -10.63 -10.46 7.61
C GLN A 23 -11.51 -10.45 8.86
N ASP A 24 -11.07 -11.05 9.96
CA ASP A 24 -11.79 -11.05 11.24
C ASP A 24 -11.95 -9.61 11.77
N VAL A 25 -10.92 -8.78 11.63
CA VAL A 25 -10.97 -7.37 12.02
C VAL A 25 -11.94 -6.57 11.16
N ILE A 26 -11.95 -6.79 9.84
CA ILE A 26 -12.89 -6.12 8.92
C ILE A 26 -14.33 -6.60 9.18
N ALA A 27 -14.52 -7.90 9.41
CA ALA A 27 -15.82 -8.50 9.69
C ALA A 27 -16.39 -8.15 11.07
N GLY A 28 -15.57 -7.59 11.97
CA GLY A 28 -15.95 -7.21 13.33
C GLY A 28 -17.03 -6.11 13.45
N GLY A 29 -17.57 -5.62 12.32
CA GLY A 29 -18.72 -4.71 12.28
C GLY A 29 -18.35 -3.22 12.39
N GLU A 30 -17.06 -2.89 12.44
CA GLU A 30 -16.63 -1.50 12.36
C GLU A 30 -16.58 -1.01 10.91
N ARG A 31 -17.00 0.24 10.67
CA ARG A 31 -16.84 0.88 9.36
C ARG A 31 -15.36 0.96 8.97
N CYS A 32 -15.02 0.41 7.81
CA CYS A 32 -13.70 0.47 7.20
C CYS A 32 -13.59 1.63 6.20
N PHE A 33 -12.47 2.34 6.25
CA PHE A 33 -12.20 3.44 5.33
C PHE A 33 -10.74 3.47 4.89
N MET A 34 -10.51 3.99 3.70
CA MET A 34 -9.19 4.22 3.13
C MET A 34 -9.09 5.67 2.63
N SER A 35 -7.96 6.33 2.87
CA SER A 35 -7.71 7.66 2.32
C SER A 35 -7.67 7.63 0.79
N ALA A 36 -8.28 8.63 0.15
CA ALA A 36 -8.19 8.84 -1.30
C ALA A 36 -6.74 8.90 -1.81
N VAL A 37 -5.80 9.39 -0.99
CA VAL A 37 -4.37 9.42 -1.34
C VAL A 37 -3.79 8.00 -1.40
N ASN A 38 -4.12 7.14 -0.44
CA ASN A 38 -3.64 5.75 -0.42
C ASN A 38 -4.20 4.97 -1.63
N ALA A 39 -5.49 5.14 -1.92
CA ALA A 39 -6.12 4.57 -3.11
C ALA A 39 -5.45 5.07 -4.41
N HIS A 40 -5.14 6.36 -4.51
CA HIS A 40 -4.47 6.94 -5.68
C HIS A 40 -3.03 6.42 -5.86
N GLU A 41 -2.24 6.39 -4.79
CA GLU A 41 -0.89 5.84 -4.83
C GLU A 41 -0.91 4.38 -5.26
N ARG A 42 -1.83 3.59 -4.70
CA ARG A 42 -1.92 2.18 -5.00
C ARG A 42 -2.38 1.91 -6.43
N THR A 43 -3.41 2.60 -6.91
CA THR A 43 -3.86 2.49 -8.31
C THR A 43 -2.75 2.90 -9.29
N SER A 44 -1.98 3.93 -8.98
CA SER A 44 -0.85 4.38 -9.81
C SER A 44 0.25 3.31 -9.89
N VAL A 45 0.62 2.71 -8.75
CA VAL A 45 1.61 1.64 -8.69
C VAL A 45 1.13 0.38 -9.44
N LEU A 46 -0.13 -0.02 -9.25
CA LEU A 46 -0.70 -1.18 -9.93
C LEU A 46 -0.78 -0.96 -11.44
N ARG A 47 -1.26 0.20 -11.88
CA ARG A 47 -1.32 0.56 -13.30
C ARG A 47 0.05 0.48 -13.96
N MET A 48 1.06 1.08 -13.34
CA MET A 48 2.42 1.10 -13.89
C MET A 48 3.04 -0.30 -13.96
N ARG A 49 2.77 -1.17 -12.99
CA ARG A 49 3.46 -2.48 -12.89
C ARG A 49 2.70 -3.63 -13.55
N ARG A 50 1.37 -3.54 -13.64
CA ARG A 50 0.47 -4.67 -13.98
C ARG A 50 -0.66 -4.29 -14.93
N GLY A 51 -0.74 -3.04 -15.37
CA GLY A 51 -1.75 -2.58 -16.31
C GLY A 51 -3.13 -2.33 -15.68
N SER A 52 -4.13 -2.16 -16.55
CA SER A 52 -5.49 -1.74 -16.17
C SER A 52 -6.27 -2.80 -15.41
N GLN A 53 -6.06 -4.09 -15.69
CA GLN A 53 -6.78 -5.18 -15.02
C GLN A 53 -6.48 -5.22 -13.52
N ALA A 54 -5.24 -4.99 -13.11
CA ALA A 54 -4.87 -4.89 -11.70
C ALA A 54 -5.53 -3.70 -10.99
N VAL A 55 -5.81 -2.61 -11.71
CA VAL A 55 -6.55 -1.47 -11.14
C VAL A 55 -8.02 -1.84 -10.93
N ALA A 56 -8.65 -2.51 -11.90
CA ALA A 56 -10.04 -2.97 -11.77
C ALA A 56 -10.19 -3.94 -10.59
N TRP A 57 -9.23 -4.86 -10.43
CA TRP A 57 -9.18 -5.77 -9.30
C TRP A 57 -9.14 -5.04 -7.94
N LEU A 58 -8.30 -4.00 -7.78
CA LEU A 58 -8.27 -3.23 -6.54
C LEU A 58 -9.63 -2.60 -6.21
N TRP A 59 -10.33 -2.05 -7.22
CA TRP A 59 -11.64 -1.46 -7.02
C TRP A 59 -12.71 -2.50 -6.64
N GLN A 60 -12.64 -3.70 -7.23
CA GLN A 60 -13.52 -4.82 -6.85
C GLN A 60 -13.31 -5.19 -5.38
N LEU A 61 -12.04 -5.30 -4.96
CA LEU A 61 -11.70 -5.63 -3.58
C LEU A 61 -12.19 -4.56 -2.58
N LEU A 62 -12.00 -3.27 -2.90
CA LEU A 62 -12.52 -2.19 -2.06
C LEU A 62 -14.04 -2.26 -1.91
N ALA A 63 -14.76 -2.61 -2.98
CA ALA A 63 -16.21 -2.77 -2.95
C ALA A 63 -16.63 -4.02 -2.16
N GLU A 64 -15.94 -5.15 -2.34
CA GLU A 64 -16.21 -6.42 -1.64
C GLU A 64 -16.11 -6.28 -0.12
N TYR A 65 -15.11 -5.55 0.37
CA TYR A 65 -14.92 -5.29 1.80
C TYR A 65 -15.63 -4.02 2.30
N GLU A 66 -16.50 -3.43 1.48
CA GLU A 66 -17.26 -2.21 1.80
C GLU A 66 -16.39 -1.06 2.33
N ILE A 67 -15.18 -0.90 1.75
CA ILE A 67 -14.21 0.09 2.19
C ILE A 67 -14.53 1.45 1.59
N GLU A 68 -14.86 2.39 2.46
CA GLU A 68 -15.17 3.76 2.06
C GLU A 68 -13.90 4.55 1.73
N ILE A 69 -13.87 5.17 0.55
CA ILE A 69 -12.81 6.13 0.22
C ILE A 69 -13.15 7.49 0.81
N VAL A 70 -12.34 7.95 1.75
CA VAL A 70 -12.54 9.24 2.43
C VAL A 70 -11.59 10.32 1.88
N PRO A 71 -12.02 11.60 1.83
CA PRO A 71 -11.17 12.71 1.43
C PRO A 71 -9.93 12.85 2.29
N PHE A 72 -8.85 13.37 1.69
CA PHE A 72 -7.64 13.74 2.40
C PHE A 72 -7.51 15.26 2.51
N ASP A 73 -7.46 15.79 3.73
CA ASP A 73 -7.53 17.24 4.00
C ASP A 73 -6.23 17.83 4.58
N GLU A 74 -6.22 19.15 4.74
CA GLU A 74 -5.07 19.88 5.28
C GLU A 74 -4.75 19.49 6.73
N ALA A 75 -5.77 19.19 7.55
CA ALA A 75 -5.55 18.84 8.96
C ALA A 75 -4.79 17.51 9.07
N GLN A 76 -5.18 16.52 8.26
CA GLN A 76 -4.48 15.24 8.15
C GLN A 76 -3.04 15.43 7.65
N LEU A 77 -2.83 16.26 6.62
CA LEU A 77 -1.49 16.60 6.14
C LEU A 77 -0.62 17.22 7.23
N ARG A 78 -1.16 18.16 8.01
CA ARG A 78 -0.41 18.82 9.11
C ARG A 78 -0.01 17.81 10.19
N ILE A 79 -0.85 16.82 10.49
CA ILE A 79 -0.50 15.74 11.43
C ILE A 79 0.64 14.88 10.86
N LEU A 80 0.55 14.47 9.59
CA LEU A 80 1.60 13.69 8.93
C LEU A 80 2.94 14.44 8.91
N ARG A 81 2.94 15.74 8.57
CA ARG A 81 4.17 16.55 8.54
C ARG A 81 4.84 16.70 9.91
N ARG A 82 4.08 16.69 11.01
CA ARG A 82 4.65 16.70 12.37
C ARG A 82 5.28 15.35 12.71
N ARG A 83 4.63 14.24 12.32
CA ARG A 83 5.14 12.87 12.54
C ARG A 83 6.36 12.52 11.67
N ALA A 84 6.44 13.06 10.46
CA ALA A 84 7.54 12.82 9.53
C ALA A 84 8.92 13.25 10.07
N LYS A 85 8.96 14.13 11.08
CA LYS A 85 10.20 14.54 11.76
C LYS A 85 10.85 13.43 12.59
N THR A 86 10.14 12.34 12.89
CA THR A 86 10.62 11.24 13.74
C THR A 86 11.01 9.99 12.94
N HIS A 87 10.46 9.78 11.74
CA HIS A 87 10.81 8.65 10.87
C HIS A 87 11.44 9.16 9.57
N GLY A 88 12.66 9.69 9.68
CA GLY A 88 13.40 10.22 8.55
C GLY A 88 13.84 9.12 7.58
N ARG A 89 13.19 9.03 6.41
CA ARG A 89 13.86 8.60 5.18
C ARG A 89 13.26 9.26 3.94
N LEU A 90 13.52 10.55 3.78
CA LEU A 90 13.72 11.16 2.45
C LEU A 90 14.78 12.26 2.59
N ALA A 91 16.03 11.91 2.25
CA ALA A 91 17.03 12.91 1.92
C ALA A 91 16.68 13.49 0.54
N VAL A 92 16.02 14.65 0.52
CA VAL A 92 15.95 15.49 -0.67
C VAL A 92 17.19 16.39 -0.64
N SER A 93 18.17 16.11 -1.52
CA SER A 93 19.27 17.04 -1.74
C SER A 93 18.77 18.21 -2.57
N SER A 94 18.96 19.43 -2.06
CA SER A 94 18.60 20.71 -2.68
C SER A 94 19.48 21.12 -3.87
N THR A 95 20.08 20.16 -4.58
CA THR A 95 20.95 20.41 -5.72
C THR A 95 20.42 19.64 -6.93
N GLY A 96 19.82 20.37 -7.88
CA GLY A 96 19.20 19.85 -9.09
C GLY A 96 20.19 19.22 -10.07
N ARG A 97 20.82 18.11 -9.70
CA ARG A 97 21.51 17.22 -10.65
C ARG A 97 20.80 15.86 -10.69
N PRO A 98 20.67 15.22 -11.87
CA PRO A 98 20.13 13.87 -11.94
C PRO A 98 21.12 12.93 -11.26
N LYS A 99 20.68 12.22 -10.21
CA LYS A 99 21.46 11.11 -9.67
C LYS A 99 21.32 9.92 -10.63
N GLU A 100 22.42 9.60 -11.29
CA GLU A 100 22.63 8.33 -11.98
C GLU A 100 22.23 7.15 -11.09
N ARG A 101 21.78 6.09 -11.77
CA ARG A 101 21.26 4.83 -11.24
C ARG A 101 22.09 4.33 -10.04
N ALA A 102 21.63 4.65 -8.83
CA ALA A 102 22.17 4.05 -7.63
C ALA A 102 21.56 2.66 -7.47
N HIS A 103 22.39 1.65 -7.74
CA HIS A 103 22.22 0.26 -7.37
C HIS A 103 21.74 0.17 -5.91
N TRP A 104 20.51 -0.31 -5.70
CA TRP A 104 19.96 -0.52 -4.36
C TRP A 104 20.61 -1.76 -3.72
N GLN A 105 21.56 -1.55 -2.81
CA GLN A 105 22.00 -2.54 -1.82
C GLN A 105 21.83 -1.95 -0.42
N GLY A 106 21.15 -2.69 0.46
CA GLY A 106 21.28 -2.56 1.92
C GLY A 106 20.34 -1.56 2.62
N ALA A 107 19.17 -2.04 3.03
CA ALA A 107 18.57 -1.81 4.36
C ALA A 107 17.25 -2.63 4.43
N ARG A 108 17.39 -3.96 4.51
CA ARG A 108 16.30 -4.83 4.94
C ARG A 108 16.17 -4.62 6.45
N THR A 109 15.01 -4.12 6.87
CA THR A 109 14.47 -4.48 8.17
C THR A 109 13.52 -5.64 7.91
N ASP A 110 13.78 -6.76 8.59
CA ASP A 110 13.44 -8.11 8.16
C ASP A 110 11.95 -8.48 8.13
N ALA A 111 11.04 -7.55 8.45
CA ALA A 111 9.60 -7.78 8.35
C ALA A 111 9.00 -7.42 6.96
N SER A 112 9.63 -6.53 6.19
CA SER A 112 9.08 -6.07 4.89
C SER A 112 9.71 -6.74 3.66
N ALA A 113 10.85 -7.41 3.85
CA ALA A 113 11.62 -8.03 2.78
C ALA A 113 11.03 -9.37 2.29
N ASN A 114 10.36 -10.12 3.17
CA ASN A 114 9.64 -11.34 2.79
C ASN A 114 8.38 -11.01 1.98
N HIS A 115 7.72 -9.89 2.28
CA HIS A 115 6.52 -9.45 1.59
C HIS A 115 6.83 -9.10 0.12
N LEU A 116 7.91 -8.39 -0.19
CA LEU A 116 8.29 -8.11 -1.59
C LEU A 116 8.82 -9.34 -2.36
N ALA A 117 9.24 -10.39 -1.67
CA ALA A 117 9.66 -11.65 -2.29
C ALA A 117 8.46 -12.55 -2.65
N SER A 118 7.41 -12.61 -1.81
CA SER A 118 6.15 -13.33 -2.12
C SER A 118 5.49 -12.76 -3.39
N TRP A 119 5.58 -11.43 -3.57
CA TRP A 119 5.09 -10.74 -4.74
C TRP A 119 5.79 -11.13 -6.05
N ARG A 120 7.04 -11.63 -6.01
CA ARG A 120 7.74 -12.09 -7.22
C ARG A 120 7.33 -13.52 -7.62
N SER A 121 6.91 -14.36 -6.66
CA SER A 121 6.44 -15.72 -6.94
C SER A 121 4.97 -15.75 -7.33
N ALA A 122 4.09 -15.08 -6.58
CA ALA A 122 2.63 -15.03 -6.86
C ALA A 122 2.28 -14.38 -8.21
N SER A 123 3.22 -13.59 -8.77
CA SER A 123 3.08 -12.96 -10.08
C SER A 123 3.24 -13.88 -11.29
N ARG A 124 3.69 -15.12 -11.09
CA ARG A 124 3.88 -16.08 -12.18
C ARG A 124 2.61 -16.88 -12.48
N ASP A 125 1.75 -17.04 -11.48
CA ASP A 125 0.59 -17.95 -11.55
C ASP A 125 -0.71 -17.24 -11.97
N LEU A 126 -0.76 -15.90 -11.98
CA LEU A 126 -1.92 -15.13 -12.43
C LEU A 126 -2.03 -14.98 -13.97
N LEU A 127 -1.20 -15.69 -14.73
CA LEU A 127 -1.26 -15.78 -16.20
C LEU A 127 -1.24 -17.25 -16.69
N GLY A 128 -1.54 -18.20 -15.79
CA GLY A 128 -1.86 -19.59 -16.15
C GLY A 128 -3.34 -19.75 -16.45
#